data_AF-A0A371NEM1-F1
#
_entry.id   AF-A0A371NEM1-F1
#
_cell.length_a   1.000
_cell.length_b   1.000
_cell.length_c   1.000
_cell.angle_alpha   90.00
_cell.angle_beta   90.00
_cell.angle_gamma   90.00
#
_symmetry.space_group_name_H-M   'P 1'
#
loop_
_entity.id
_entity.type
_entity.pdbx_description
1 polymer ?
#
loop_
_entity_poly.entity_id
_entity_poly.type
_entity_poly.pdbx_seq_one_letter_code
_entity_poly.pdbx_strand_id
1 'polypeptide(L)'
;MKTGADRFLGELPEVAESFKNFREAVRSEGKLTEREKLLISVACSVAVRCDACTRRHAEEALEAGITEGELAEAAAVAALIRAGSAMNTASAIFRD
;
A
#
# COMPACT_ATOMS: atom_id res chain seq x y z
N MET A 1 -8.29 -21.07 -3.81
CA MET A 1 -8.95 -20.69 -5.08
C MET A 1 -8.03 -19.69 -5.78
N LYS A 2 -7.63 -19.89 -7.04
CA LYS A 2 -6.81 -18.91 -7.77
C LYS A 2 -7.62 -17.62 -7.90
N THR A 3 -7.09 -16.52 -7.39
CA THR A 3 -7.73 -15.20 -7.44
C THR A 3 -7.75 -14.66 -8.88
N GLY A 4 -8.50 -13.58 -9.13
CA GLY A 4 -8.46 -12.90 -10.43
C GLY A 4 -7.05 -12.42 -10.81
N ALA A 5 -6.24 -12.03 -9.82
CA ALA A 5 -4.84 -11.67 -10.03
C ALA A 5 -4.00 -12.87 -10.50
N ASP A 6 -4.17 -14.06 -9.90
CA ASP A 6 -3.44 -15.26 -10.30
C ASP A 6 -3.78 -15.69 -11.73
N ARG A 7 -5.04 -15.49 -12.15
CA ARG A 7 -5.44 -15.73 -13.55
C ARG A 7 -4.75 -14.75 -14.50
N PHE A 8 -4.80 -13.45 -14.21
CA PHE A 8 -4.18 -12.42 -15.05
C PHE A 8 -2.67 -12.67 -15.23
N LEU A 9 -1.98 -13.02 -14.14
CA LEU A 9 -0.55 -13.35 -14.17
C LEU A 9 -0.25 -14.64 -14.96
N GLY A 10 -1.19 -15.60 -14.99
CA GLY A 10 -1.07 -16.81 -15.81
C GLY A 10 -1.17 -16.55 -17.31
N GLU A 11 -1.91 -15.53 -17.74
CA GLU A 11 -2.02 -15.13 -19.15
C GLU A 11 -0.76 -14.37 -19.63
N LEU A 12 0.00 -13.76 -18.71
CA LEU A 12 1.18 -12.94 -19.01
C LEU A 12 2.39 -13.37 -18.16
N PRO A 13 2.96 -14.56 -18.40
CA PRO A 13 3.96 -15.16 -17.52
C PRO A 13 5.25 -14.33 -17.38
N GLU A 14 5.76 -13.74 -18.46
CA GLU A 14 6.97 -12.89 -18.42
C GLU A 14 6.74 -11.60 -17.61
N VAL A 15 5.56 -11.00 -17.76
CA VAL A 15 5.16 -9.81 -16.98
C VAL A 15 4.97 -10.20 -15.52
N ALA A 16 4.38 -11.36 -15.25
CA ALA A 16 4.15 -11.86 -13.91
C ALA A 16 5.46 -12.13 -13.17
N GLU A 17 6.44 -12.75 -13.83
CA GLU A 17 7.77 -12.96 -13.26
C GLU A 17 8.46 -11.63 -12.95
N SER A 18 8.43 -10.69 -13.90
CA SER A 18 9.01 -9.35 -13.71
C SER A 18 8.37 -8.59 -12.54
N PHE A 19 7.04 -8.64 -12.43
CA PHE A 19 6.32 -8.01 -11.33
C PHE A 19 6.60 -8.69 -9.98
N LYS A 20 6.69 -10.03 -9.96
CA LYS A 20 7.06 -10.79 -8.77
C LYS A 20 8.45 -10.39 -8.28
N ASN A 21 9.43 -10.31 -9.17
CA ASN A 21 10.80 -9.92 -8.84
C ASN A 21 10.86 -8.48 -8.31
N PHE A 22 10.16 -7.55 -8.94
CA PHE A 22 10.03 -6.18 -8.43
C PHE A 22 9.42 -6.15 -7.03
N ARG A 23 8.29 -6.84 -6.84
CA ARG A 23 7.59 -6.93 -5.56
C ARG A 23 8.49 -7.51 -4.47
N GLU A 24 9.25 -8.57 -4.76
CA GLU A 24 10.18 -9.17 -3.80
C GLU A 24 11.33 -8.23 -3.45
N ALA A 25 11.92 -7.55 -4.44
CA ALA A 25 13.01 -6.60 -4.23
C ALA A 25 12.61 -5.40 -3.36
N VAL A 26 11.38 -4.88 -3.50
CA VAL A 26 10.90 -3.78 -2.65
C VAL A 26 10.48 -4.25 -1.26
N ARG A 27 10.03 -5.52 -1.13
CA ARG A 27 9.57 -6.10 0.15
C ARG A 27 10.69 -6.58 1.05
N SER A 28 11.75 -7.16 0.49
CA SER A 28 12.88 -7.70 1.27
C SER A 28 13.48 -6.65 2.20
N GLU A 29 13.78 -7.02 3.44
CA GLU A 29 14.33 -6.09 4.42
C GLU A 29 15.62 -5.41 3.92
N GLY A 30 15.82 -4.14 4.28
CA GLY A 30 16.95 -3.37 3.81
C GLY A 30 17.15 -2.10 4.62
N LYS A 31 16.92 -0.94 4.01
CA LYS A 31 16.99 0.35 4.73
C LYS A 31 15.83 0.57 5.71
N LEU A 32 14.72 -0.13 5.47
CA LEU A 32 13.56 -0.17 6.35
C LEU A 32 13.36 -1.61 6.78
N THR A 33 12.95 -1.75 8.03
CA THR A 33 12.51 -2.99 8.64
C THR A 33 11.25 -3.51 7.97
N GLU A 34 10.97 -4.81 8.13
CA GLU A 34 9.71 -5.41 7.66
C GLU A 34 8.48 -4.67 8.23
N ARG A 35 8.52 -4.34 9.53
CA ARG A 35 7.45 -3.62 10.22
C ARG A 35 7.13 -2.27 9.56
N GLU A 36 8.16 -1.47 9.26
CA GLU A 36 7.99 -0.18 8.59
C GLU A 36 7.37 -0.34 7.20
N LYS A 37 7.83 -1.34 6.43
CA LYS A 37 7.31 -1.60 5.08
C LYS A 37 5.85 -2.07 5.08
N LEU A 38 5.44 -2.84 6.07
CA LEU A 38 4.05 -3.27 6.22
C LEU A 38 3.12 -2.10 6.55
N LEU A 39 3.52 -1.24 7.50
CA LEU A 39 2.78 -0.01 7.81
C LEU A 39 2.65 0.91 6.58
N ILE A 40 3.75 1.10 5.84
CA ILE A 40 3.75 1.87 4.58
C ILE A 40 2.82 1.23 3.54
N SER A 41 2.82 -0.09 3.40
CA SER A 41 1.97 -0.81 2.44
C SER A 41 0.48 -0.61 2.73
N VAL A 42 0.10 -0.67 4.01
CA VAL A 42 -1.28 -0.40 4.44
C VAL A 42 -1.66 1.06 4.22
N ALA A 43 -0.82 2.01 4.66
CA ALA A 43 -1.05 3.43 4.46
C ALA A 43 -1.20 3.78 2.97
N CYS A 44 -0.32 3.27 2.10
CA CYS A 44 -0.41 3.48 0.66
C CYS A 44 -1.66 2.86 0.04
N SER A 45 -2.11 1.69 0.52
CA SER A 45 -3.34 1.04 0.04
C SER A 45 -4.59 1.88 0.32
N VAL A 46 -4.69 2.44 1.53
CA VAL A 46 -5.71 3.44 1.90
C VAL A 46 -5.51 4.73 1.10
N ALA A 47 -4.25 5.16 1.01
CA ALA A 47 -3.64 6.13 0.11
C ALA A 47 -4.23 6.13 -1.30
N VAL A 48 -4.43 4.96 -1.90
CA VAL A 48 -4.94 4.79 -3.28
C VAL A 48 -6.38 4.27 -3.33
N ARG A 49 -7.04 4.08 -2.17
CA ARG A 49 -8.41 3.57 -2.03
C ARG A 49 -8.62 2.18 -2.66
N CYS A 50 -7.65 1.29 -2.52
CA CYS A 50 -7.76 -0.10 -2.98
C CYS A 50 -8.20 -1.02 -1.84
N ASP A 51 -9.48 -1.38 -1.76
CA ASP A 51 -10.02 -2.25 -0.70
C ASP A 51 -9.31 -3.60 -0.61
N ALA A 52 -9.15 -4.30 -1.74
CA ALA A 52 -8.47 -5.59 -1.79
C ALA A 52 -7.00 -5.50 -1.35
N CYS A 53 -6.31 -4.41 -1.70
CA CYS A 53 -4.93 -4.17 -1.29
C CYS A 53 -4.84 -3.89 0.20
N THR A 54 -5.75 -3.05 0.73
CA THR A 54 -5.82 -2.74 2.16
C THR A 54 -6.06 -3.99 2.98
N ARG A 55 -7.03 -4.83 2.60
CA ARG A 55 -7.30 -6.10 3.30
C ARG A 55 -6.09 -7.03 3.27
N ARG A 56 -5.53 -7.26 2.08
CA ARG A 56 -4.35 -8.13 1.91
C ARG A 56 -3.16 -7.67 2.77
N HIS A 57 -2.83 -6.38 2.73
CA HIS A 57 -1.67 -5.87 3.45
C HIS A 57 -1.92 -5.71 4.94
N ALA A 58 -3.17 -5.50 5.37
CA ALA A 58 -3.53 -5.54 6.77
C ALA A 58 -3.41 -6.96 7.35
N GLU A 59 -3.87 -7.99 6.62
CA GLU A 59 -3.70 -9.41 7.01
C GLU A 59 -2.21 -9.75 7.18
N GLU A 60 -1.38 -9.47 6.17
CA GLU A 60 0.09 -9.69 6.24
C GLU A 60 0.73 -8.93 7.41
N ALA A 61 0.24 -7.73 7.75
CA ALA A 61 0.73 -6.94 8.88
C ALA A 61 0.33 -7.49 10.24
N LEU A 62 -0.92 -7.95 10.38
CA LEU A 62 -1.43 -8.59 11.60
C LEU A 62 -0.69 -9.90 11.88
N GLU A 63 -0.42 -10.70 10.84
CA GLU A 63 0.40 -11.92 10.94
C GLU A 63 1.83 -11.63 11.42
N ALA A 64 2.38 -10.45 11.08
CA ALA A 64 3.67 -9.97 11.56
C ALA A 64 3.62 -9.32 12.96
N GLY A 65 2.47 -9.35 13.65
CA GLY A 65 2.30 -8.83 15.01
C GLY A 65 2.08 -7.31 15.11
N ILE A 66 1.79 -6.63 14.00
CA ILE A 66 1.38 -5.23 14.01
C ILE A 66 -0.08 -5.17 14.45
N THR A 67 -0.42 -4.27 15.37
CA THR A 67 -1.79 -4.21 15.92
C THR A 67 -2.75 -3.43 15.02
N GLU A 68 -4.06 -3.69 15.13
CA GLU A 68 -5.09 -2.90 14.43
C GLU A 68 -4.99 -1.40 14.76
N GLY A 69 -4.60 -1.03 15.98
CA GLY A 69 -4.39 0.36 16.37
C GLY A 69 -3.26 1.03 15.60
N GLU A 70 -2.16 0.32 15.38
CA GLU A 70 -1.03 0.81 14.58
C GLU A 70 -1.39 0.91 13.09
N LEU A 71 -2.22 -0.01 12.59
CA LEU A 71 -2.75 0.06 11.22
C LEU A 71 -3.74 1.22 11.04
N ALA A 72 -4.59 1.48 12.03
CA ALA A 72 -5.51 2.61 12.03
C ALA A 72 -4.75 3.95 12.04
N GLU A 73 -3.68 4.06 12.81
CA GLU A 73 -2.79 5.24 12.80
C GLU A 73 -2.14 5.45 11.41
N ALA A 74 -1.64 4.38 10.79
CA ALA A 74 -1.09 4.43 9.43
C ALA A 74 -2.15 4.92 8.41
N ALA A 75 -3.39 4.45 8.53
CA ALA A 75 -4.51 4.89 7.70
C ALA A 75 -4.90 6.36 7.96
N ALA A 76 -4.83 6.83 9.21
CA ALA A 76 -5.09 8.22 9.57
C ALA A 76 -4.05 9.18 8.95
N VAL A 77 -2.76 8.80 8.95
CA VAL A 77 -1.72 9.54 8.22
C VAL A 77 -2.04 9.60 6.72
N ALA A 78 -2.49 8.49 6.13
CA ALA A 78 -2.93 8.46 4.73
C ALA A 78 -4.09 9.43 4.45
N ALA A 79 -5.06 9.54 5.36
CA ALA A 79 -6.16 10.50 5.26
C ALA A 79 -5.68 11.95 5.37
N LEU A 80 -4.75 12.24 6.29
CA LEU A 80 -4.11 13.56 6.44
C LEU A 80 -3.46 14.00 5.12
N ILE A 81 -2.66 13.14 4.50
CA ILE A 81 -1.99 13.45 3.22
C ILE A 81 -3.01 13.69 2.09
N ARG A 82 -4.10 12.91 2.06
CA ARG A 82 -5.18 13.11 1.07
C ARG A 82 -5.87 14.46 1.24
N ALA A 83 -6.19 14.87 2.47
CA ALA A 83 -6.80 16.17 2.72
C ALA A 83 -5.80 17.31 2.44
N GLY A 84 -4.57 17.19 2.92
CA GLY A 84 -3.52 18.20 2.73
C GLY A 84 -3.19 18.44 1.26
N SER A 85 -3.12 17.39 0.43
CA SER A 85 -2.87 17.56 -1.02
C SER A 85 -4.01 18.30 -1.74
N ALA A 86 -5.26 18.10 -1.31
CA ALA A 86 -6.40 18.85 -1.82
C ALA A 86 -6.33 20.33 -1.40
N MET A 87 -6.01 20.61 -0.14
CA MET A 87 -5.81 21.98 0.36
C MET A 87 -4.67 22.70 -0.36
N ASN A 88 -3.56 22.00 -0.60
CA ASN A 88 -2.44 22.55 -1.37
C ASN A 88 -2.88 22.92 -2.80
N THR A 89 -3.65 22.05 -3.45
CA THR A 89 -4.21 22.34 -4.78
C THR A 89 -5.17 23.54 -4.74
N ALA A 90 -5.97 23.65 -3.68
CA ALA A 90 -6.92 24.75 -3.50
C ALA A 90 -6.25 26.12 -3.37
N SER A 91 -4.96 26.19 -2.99
CA SER A 91 -4.21 27.45 -3.00
C SER A 91 -4.19 28.11 -4.38
N ALA A 92 -4.31 27.34 -5.47
CA ALA A 92 -4.38 27.86 -6.84
C ALA A 92 -5.62 28.72 -7.13
N ILE A 93 -6.62 28.75 -6.23
CA ILE A 93 -7.77 29.66 -6.29
C ILE A 93 -7.31 31.11 -6.05
N PHE A 94 -6.39 31.32 -5.10
CA PHE A 94 -5.87 32.62 -4.74
C PHE A 94 -4.72 32.95 -5.69
N ARG A 95 -5.06 33.55 -6.82
CA ARG A 95 -4.09 34.05 -7.81
C ARG A 95 -3.71 35.46 -7.40
N ASP A 96 -2.54 35.61 -6.79
CA ASP A 96 -1.79 36.88 -6.81
C ASP A 96 -0.97 36.95 -8.11
#